data_AF-A0A9E2UNR5-F1
#
_entry.id   AF-A0A9E2UNR5-F1
#
_cell.length_a   1.000
_cell.length_b   1.000
_cell.length_c   1.000
_cell.angle_alpha   90.00
_cell.angle_beta   90.00
_cell.angle_gamma   90.00
#
_symmetry.space_group_name_H-M   'P 1'
#
loop_
_entity.id
_entity.type
_entity.pdbx_description
1 polymer ?
#
loop_
_entity_poly.entity_id
_entity_poly.type
_entity_poly.pdbx_seq_one_letter_code
_entity_poly.pdbx_strand_id
1 'polypeptide(L)'
;MTRSDDPSGSERKVALMLAGSRPLAVFNDVAFVDTGEDEIDRSFNRHVKNGRITYREERDVWPEPHEIGGRLAVASRLRLYVLPEETWRIEAYLHMIKASRGTPWNDALERLSRSLLGYTEQEINELLAKFHEERGDWGGIPAYAKVSAVNLEKLRQLGFKALPPDLADTLVLVLSERRPGKVLLDSLYQAGPCALIRFCLDTKFVLRCTREQVGDANILRAPAALLPELNLNLRSAIEVLQGSEV
;
A
#
# COMPACT_ATOMS: atom_id res chain seq x y z
N MET A 1 4.09 15.68 -34.02
CA MET A 1 3.19 16.65 -33.37
C MET A 1 1.87 15.95 -33.09
N THR A 2 1.82 15.27 -31.95
CA THR A 2 0.62 14.71 -31.33
C THR A 2 0.94 14.76 -29.84
N ARG A 3 0.47 15.83 -29.20
CA ARG A 3 0.59 16.03 -27.77
C ARG A 3 -0.18 14.91 -27.08
N SER A 4 0.51 14.18 -26.22
CA SER A 4 -0.08 13.38 -25.15
C SER A 4 -0.72 14.36 -24.15
N ASP A 5 -1.92 14.86 -24.49
CA ASP A 5 -2.73 15.74 -23.62
C ASP A 5 -3.45 14.92 -22.53
N ASP A 6 -2.74 14.00 -21.88
CA ASP A 6 -3.22 13.35 -20.66
C ASP A 6 -2.67 14.15 -19.48
N PRO A 7 -3.51 14.87 -18.72
CA PRO A 7 -3.03 15.72 -17.64
C PRO A 7 -2.36 14.84 -16.59
N SER A 8 -1.23 15.32 -16.10
CA SER A 8 -0.51 14.59 -15.07
C SER A 8 -1.33 14.46 -13.78
N GLY A 9 -0.91 13.57 -12.88
CA GLY A 9 -1.64 13.31 -11.64
C GLY A 9 -1.88 14.58 -10.80
N SER A 10 -0.98 15.57 -10.85
CA SER A 10 -1.11 16.85 -10.17
C SER A 10 -2.06 17.82 -10.90
N GLU A 11 -2.01 17.90 -12.23
CA GLU A 11 -2.91 18.75 -13.03
C GLU A 11 -4.37 18.29 -12.91
N ARG A 12 -4.60 16.97 -12.94
CA ARG A 12 -5.94 16.41 -12.71
C ARG A 12 -6.46 16.77 -11.31
N LYS A 13 -5.61 16.71 -10.28
CA LYS A 13 -5.99 17.12 -8.92
C LYS A 13 -6.38 18.61 -8.90
N VAL A 14 -5.60 19.49 -9.50
CA VAL A 14 -5.95 20.94 -9.61
C VAL A 14 -7.32 21.12 -10.25
N ALA A 15 -7.59 20.44 -11.37
CA ALA A 15 -8.89 20.54 -12.04
C ALA A 15 -10.06 20.13 -11.12
N LEU A 16 -9.91 19.02 -10.39
CA LEU A 16 -10.91 18.56 -9.42
C LEU A 16 -11.11 19.52 -8.25
N MET A 17 -10.03 20.15 -7.77
CA MET A 17 -10.10 21.18 -6.73
C MET A 17 -10.85 22.41 -7.22
N LEU A 18 -10.47 22.96 -8.38
CA LEU A 18 -11.09 24.17 -8.92
C LEU A 18 -12.56 23.97 -9.33
N ALA A 19 -12.98 22.71 -9.55
CA ALA A 19 -14.37 22.32 -9.73
C ALA A 19 -15.15 22.13 -8.41
N GLY A 20 -14.49 22.26 -7.24
CA GLY A 20 -15.10 22.10 -5.91
C GLY A 20 -15.28 20.65 -5.44
N SER A 21 -14.95 19.66 -6.28
CA SER A 21 -15.19 18.24 -5.99
C SER A 21 -14.15 17.59 -5.05
N ARG A 22 -12.94 18.15 -4.99
CA ARG A 22 -11.86 17.69 -4.11
C ARG A 22 -11.28 18.92 -3.40
N PRO A 23 -11.80 19.32 -2.24
CA PRO A 23 -11.41 20.58 -1.59
C PRO A 23 -9.98 20.57 -1.02
N LEU A 24 -9.36 19.39 -0.88
CA LEU A 24 -8.02 19.19 -0.35
C LEU A 24 -7.24 18.23 -1.25
N ALA A 25 -5.99 18.57 -1.57
CA ALA A 25 -5.00 17.68 -2.14
C ALA A 25 -3.80 17.58 -1.21
N VAL A 26 -3.41 16.34 -0.90
CA VAL A 26 -2.24 16.05 -0.05
C VAL A 26 -1.21 15.26 -0.84
N PHE A 27 0.05 15.63 -0.65
CA PHE A 27 1.22 14.93 -1.17
C PHE A 27 2.20 14.68 -0.03
N ASN A 28 2.62 13.43 0.13
CA ASN A 28 3.65 13.04 1.10
C ASN A 28 4.83 12.47 0.31
N ASP A 29 6.00 13.07 0.46
CA ASP A 29 7.20 12.67 -0.22
C ASP A 29 8.45 12.96 0.62
N VAL A 30 9.62 12.81 -0.01
CA VAL A 30 10.92 13.07 0.59
C VAL A 30 11.49 14.36 0.01
N ALA A 31 11.94 15.25 0.87
CA ALA A 31 12.67 16.45 0.48
C ALA A 31 14.16 16.13 0.33
N PHE A 32 14.75 16.62 -0.77
CA PHE A 32 16.18 16.51 -1.06
C PHE A 32 16.87 17.87 -0.89
N VAL A 33 18.19 17.89 -0.68
CA VAL A 33 18.95 19.14 -0.54
C VAL A 33 18.77 20.06 -1.75
N ASP A 34 18.79 19.50 -2.96
CA ASP A 34 18.81 20.26 -4.21
C ASP A 34 17.46 20.26 -4.93
N THR A 35 16.34 20.38 -4.19
CA THR A 35 15.00 20.36 -4.81
C THR A 35 14.54 21.77 -5.18
N GLY A 36 14.51 22.08 -6.47
CA GLY A 36 13.74 23.21 -7.02
C GLY A 36 12.25 22.89 -7.15
N GLU A 37 11.50 23.73 -7.88
CA GLU A 37 10.06 23.48 -8.15
C GLU A 37 9.88 22.15 -8.89
N ASP A 38 9.17 21.21 -8.27
CA ASP A 38 8.79 19.96 -8.89
C ASP A 38 7.49 20.09 -9.70
N GLU A 39 7.01 18.96 -10.25
CA GLU A 39 5.80 18.93 -11.05
C GLU A 39 4.55 19.36 -10.28
N ILE A 40 4.47 19.00 -8.99
CA ILE A 40 3.37 19.39 -8.12
C ILE A 40 3.41 20.90 -7.91
N ASP A 41 4.59 21.45 -7.62
CA ASP A 41 4.76 22.90 -7.45
C ASP A 41 4.35 23.65 -8.72
N ARG A 42 4.78 23.19 -9.90
CA ARG A 42 4.41 23.81 -11.19
C ARG A 42 2.91 23.79 -11.45
N SER A 43 2.21 22.70 -11.12
CA SER A 43 0.76 22.62 -11.30
C SER A 43 -0.01 23.56 -10.36
N PHE A 44 0.44 23.71 -9.11
CA PHE A 44 -0.32 24.43 -8.08
C PHE A 44 0.08 25.90 -7.91
N ASN A 45 1.35 26.27 -8.10
CA ASN A 45 1.89 27.58 -7.74
C ASN A 45 1.16 28.75 -8.39
N ARG A 46 0.69 28.60 -9.64
CA ARG A 46 -0.12 29.63 -10.29
C ARG A 46 -1.42 29.90 -9.53
N HIS A 47 -2.09 28.84 -9.08
CA HIS A 47 -3.37 28.94 -8.37
C HIS A 47 -3.19 29.45 -6.94
N VAL A 48 -2.08 29.08 -6.30
CA VAL A 48 -1.69 29.62 -5.00
C VAL A 48 -1.39 31.12 -5.07
N LYS A 49 -0.56 31.55 -6.03
CA LYS A 49 -0.24 32.97 -6.24
C LYS A 49 -1.48 33.82 -6.54
N ASN A 50 -2.48 33.25 -7.20
CA ASN A 50 -3.74 33.92 -7.51
C ASN A 50 -4.79 33.82 -6.39
N GLY A 51 -4.45 33.26 -5.23
CA GLY A 51 -5.37 33.12 -4.09
C GLY A 51 -6.53 32.15 -4.30
N ARG A 52 -6.49 31.32 -5.36
CA ARG A 52 -7.53 30.32 -5.67
C ARG A 52 -7.35 29.04 -4.86
N ILE A 53 -6.16 28.81 -4.33
CA ILE A 53 -5.79 27.65 -3.52
C ILE A 53 -4.88 28.17 -2.39
N THR A 54 -5.11 27.72 -1.17
CA THR A 54 -4.24 27.93 -0.02
C THR A 54 -3.26 26.78 0.10
N TYR A 55 -2.03 27.06 0.50
CA TYR A 55 -0.94 26.08 0.61
C TYR A 55 -0.36 26.03 2.02
N ARG A 56 -0.08 24.81 2.52
CA ARG A 56 0.71 24.56 3.71
C ARG A 56 1.68 23.41 3.48
N GLU A 57 2.89 23.56 4.00
CA GLU A 57 3.91 22.52 4.02
C GLU A 57 4.32 22.22 5.46
N GLU A 58 4.46 20.94 5.79
CA GLU A 58 5.09 20.46 7.01
C GLU A 58 6.29 19.60 6.63
N ARG A 59 7.44 19.85 7.29
CA ARG A 59 8.66 19.06 7.10
C ARG A 59 9.08 18.43 8.42
N ASP A 60 9.40 17.15 8.36
CA ASP A 60 10.03 16.42 9.45
C ASP A 60 11.50 16.17 9.08
N VAL A 61 12.38 17.06 9.54
CA VAL A 61 13.81 17.05 9.21
C VAL A 61 14.50 15.91 9.94
N TRP A 62 15.24 15.10 9.19
CA TRP A 62 15.96 13.97 9.74
C TRP A 62 17.27 14.42 10.39
N PRO A 63 17.70 13.80 11.51
CA PRO A 63 18.98 14.12 12.15
C PRO A 63 20.18 13.93 11.23
N GLU A 64 20.12 12.93 10.35
CA GLU A 64 21.16 12.62 9.38
C GLU A 64 20.53 12.46 7.99
N PRO A 65 21.11 13.05 6.95
CA PRO A 65 20.64 12.83 5.59
C PRO A 65 20.86 11.38 5.12
N HIS A 66 19.98 10.91 4.25
CA HIS A 66 20.06 9.58 3.66
C HIS A 66 20.20 9.66 2.14
N GLU A 67 21.04 8.81 1.56
CA GLU A 67 21.12 8.72 0.10
C GLU A 67 19.98 7.85 -0.45
N ILE A 68 19.12 8.44 -1.29
CA ILE A 68 18.03 7.74 -1.97
C ILE A 68 18.15 8.01 -3.47
N GLY A 69 18.47 6.97 -4.23
CA GLY A 69 18.62 7.08 -5.69
C GLY A 69 19.72 8.04 -6.13
N GLY A 70 20.87 8.06 -5.43
CA GLY A 70 22.00 8.94 -5.74
C GLY A 70 21.81 10.40 -5.31
N ARG A 71 20.76 10.70 -4.54
CA ARG A 71 20.44 12.05 -4.07
C ARG A 71 20.33 12.08 -2.56
N LEU A 72 20.76 13.19 -1.97
CA LEU A 72 20.75 13.36 -0.52
C LEU A 72 19.37 13.84 -0.04
N ALA A 73 18.64 12.94 0.60
CA ALA A 73 17.35 13.19 1.24
C ALA A 73 17.53 13.67 2.68
N VAL A 74 16.76 14.68 3.09
CA VAL A 74 16.96 15.38 4.37
C VAL A 74 15.72 15.48 5.25
N ALA A 75 14.53 15.24 4.70
CA ALA A 75 13.30 15.32 5.46
C ALA A 75 12.17 14.53 4.78
N SER A 76 11.19 14.12 5.59
CA SER A 76 9.85 13.83 5.07
C SER A 76 9.10 15.14 4.86
N ARG A 77 8.33 15.26 3.78
CA ARG A 77 7.62 16.49 3.42
C ARG A 77 6.15 16.18 3.11
N LEU A 78 5.27 16.91 3.80
CA LEU A 78 3.83 16.87 3.60
C LEU A 78 3.36 18.21 3.02
N ARG A 79 2.78 18.17 1.82
CA ARG A 79 2.24 19.34 1.11
C ARG A 79 0.72 19.26 1.06
N LEU A 80 0.05 20.28 1.56
CA LEU A 80 -1.40 20.39 1.60
C LEU A 80 -1.84 21.60 0.79
N TYR A 81 -2.67 21.35 -0.23
CA TYR A 81 -3.31 22.38 -1.04
C TYR A 81 -4.80 22.31 -0.78
N VAL A 82 -5.43 23.42 -0.40
CA VAL A 82 -6.84 23.46 -0.01
C VAL A 82 -7.56 24.63 -0.67
N LEU A 83 -8.86 24.50 -0.93
CA LEU A 83 -9.66 25.66 -1.33
C LEU A 83 -9.74 26.68 -0.17
N PRO A 84 -9.72 28.00 -0.45
CA PRO A 84 -9.67 29.04 0.58
C PRO A 84 -10.77 28.92 1.66
N GLU A 85 -11.97 28.54 1.25
CA GLU A 85 -13.14 28.34 2.11
C GLU A 85 -13.11 27.04 2.93
N GLU A 86 -12.23 26.10 2.58
CA GLU A 86 -12.12 24.79 3.21
C GLU A 86 -10.82 24.64 4.04
N THR A 87 -10.17 25.74 4.38
CA THR A 87 -8.86 25.77 5.08
C THR A 87 -8.84 24.99 6.40
N TRP A 88 -9.99 24.82 7.05
CA TRP A 88 -10.16 23.98 8.24
C TRP A 88 -9.69 22.52 8.03
N ARG A 89 -9.72 22.01 6.78
CA ARG A 89 -9.28 20.66 6.43
C ARG A 89 -7.79 20.44 6.63
N ILE A 90 -6.97 21.49 6.53
CA ILE A 90 -5.53 21.37 6.80
C ILE A 90 -5.31 20.96 8.24
N GLU A 91 -5.87 21.71 9.19
CA GLU A 91 -5.70 21.43 10.62
C GLU A 91 -6.31 20.07 10.99
N ALA A 92 -7.49 19.74 10.44
CA ALA A 92 -8.08 18.42 10.64
C ALA A 92 -7.18 17.28 10.14
N TYR A 93 -6.55 17.43 8.97
CA TYR A 93 -5.63 16.44 8.41
C TYR A 93 -4.37 16.31 9.26
N LEU A 94 -3.77 17.43 9.67
CA LEU A 94 -2.60 17.42 10.55
C LEU A 94 -2.90 16.78 11.91
N HIS A 95 -4.09 17.04 12.48
CA HIS A 95 -4.54 16.39 13.70
C HIS A 95 -4.74 14.89 13.52
N MET A 96 -5.33 14.44 12.41
CA MET A 96 -5.44 13.02 12.08
C MET A 96 -4.06 12.35 12.02
N ILE A 97 -3.10 12.93 11.30
CA ILE A 97 -1.73 12.39 11.21
C ILE A 97 -1.05 12.35 12.59
N LYS A 98 -1.26 13.38 13.42
CA LYS A 98 -0.73 13.39 14.79
C LYS A 98 -1.39 12.31 15.65
N ALA A 99 -2.70 12.13 15.54
CA ALA A 99 -3.46 11.12 16.29
C ALA A 99 -3.14 9.69 15.84
N SER A 100 -2.78 9.48 14.56
CA SER A 100 -2.36 8.17 14.06
C SER A 100 -0.95 7.77 14.52
N ARG A 101 -0.17 8.66 15.15
CA ARG A 101 1.16 8.33 15.64
C ARG A 101 1.08 7.21 16.67
N GLY A 102 1.82 6.13 16.42
CA GLY A 102 1.84 4.94 17.29
C GLY A 102 0.71 3.94 17.03
N THR A 103 -0.22 4.25 16.11
CA THR A 103 -1.29 3.32 15.70
C THR A 103 -1.07 2.89 14.25
N PRO A 104 -1.17 1.60 13.90
CA PRO A 104 -1.18 1.17 12.51
C PRO A 104 -2.31 1.87 11.74
N TRP A 105 -2.05 2.17 10.47
CA TRP A 105 -3.11 2.65 9.58
C TRP A 105 -4.24 1.60 9.51
N ASN A 106 -5.48 2.05 9.36
CA ASN A 106 -6.66 1.20 9.35
C ASN A 106 -7.80 1.88 8.57
N ASP A 107 -8.91 1.16 8.37
CA ASP A 107 -10.08 1.67 7.65
C ASP A 107 -10.63 2.97 8.21
N ALA A 108 -10.61 3.17 9.53
CA ALA A 108 -11.15 4.38 10.14
C ALA A 108 -10.27 5.61 9.78
N LEU A 109 -8.95 5.45 9.82
CA LEU A 109 -8.00 6.48 9.40
C LEU A 109 -8.08 6.72 7.89
N GLU A 110 -8.22 5.67 7.09
CA GLU A 110 -8.40 5.80 5.64
C GLU A 110 -9.69 6.54 5.32
N ARG A 111 -10.82 6.18 5.94
CA ARG A 111 -12.11 6.88 5.80
C ARG A 111 -11.95 8.35 6.12
N LEU A 112 -11.41 8.68 7.30
CA LEU A 112 -11.22 10.08 7.71
C LEU A 112 -10.35 10.85 6.71
N SER A 113 -9.23 10.27 6.28
CA SER A 113 -8.34 10.86 5.28
C SER A 113 -9.07 11.14 3.97
N ARG A 114 -9.83 10.17 3.46
CA ARG A 114 -10.58 10.28 2.20
C ARG A 114 -11.73 11.28 2.30
N SER A 115 -12.46 11.31 3.40
CA SER A 115 -13.50 12.32 3.64
C SER A 115 -12.90 13.74 3.68
N LEU A 116 -11.71 13.92 4.27
CA LEU A 116 -11.00 15.20 4.24
C LEU A 116 -10.56 15.58 2.83
N LEU A 117 -10.22 14.63 1.96
CA LEU A 117 -9.93 14.85 0.54
C LEU A 117 -11.19 15.11 -0.31
N GLY A 118 -12.39 14.96 0.25
CA GLY A 118 -13.68 15.14 -0.43
C GLY A 118 -14.19 13.91 -1.18
N TYR A 119 -13.78 12.71 -0.78
CA TYR A 119 -14.41 11.48 -1.27
C TYR A 119 -15.78 11.26 -0.65
N THR A 120 -16.71 10.77 -1.47
CA THR A 120 -18.04 10.36 -1.00
C THR A 120 -17.95 9.01 -0.27
N GLU A 121 -18.91 8.73 0.62
CA GLU A 121 -18.96 7.43 1.31
C GLU A 121 -18.99 6.24 0.35
N GLN A 122 -19.66 6.38 -0.80
CA GLN A 122 -19.68 5.33 -1.82
C GLN A 122 -18.29 5.10 -2.40
N GLU A 123 -17.60 6.15 -2.85
CA GLU A 123 -16.22 6.04 -3.37
C GLU A 123 -15.27 5.43 -2.32
N ILE A 124 -15.43 5.81 -1.05
CA ILE A 124 -14.63 5.28 0.04
C ILE A 124 -14.88 3.78 0.23
N ASN A 125 -16.14 3.36 0.23
CA ASN A 125 -16.50 1.95 0.37
C ASN A 125 -15.96 1.11 -0.80
N GLU A 126 -16.07 1.61 -2.03
CA GLU A 126 -15.54 0.94 -3.23
C GLU A 126 -14.01 0.81 -3.17
N LEU A 127 -13.31 1.87 -2.74
CA LEU A 127 -11.86 1.86 -2.58
C LEU A 127 -11.39 0.90 -1.48
N LEU A 128 -12.07 0.87 -0.34
CA LEU A 128 -11.74 -0.06 0.76
C LEU A 128 -12.02 -1.51 0.35
N ALA A 129 -13.15 -1.78 -0.28
CA ALA A 129 -13.46 -3.12 -0.79
C ALA A 129 -12.36 -3.61 -1.74
N LYS A 130 -11.95 -2.76 -2.70
CA LYS A 130 -10.84 -3.07 -3.61
C LYS A 130 -9.51 -3.25 -2.88
N PHE A 131 -9.21 -2.41 -1.88
CA PHE A 131 -7.99 -2.53 -1.09
C PHE A 131 -7.94 -3.88 -0.35
N HIS A 132 -9.02 -4.30 0.29
CA HIS A 132 -9.08 -5.60 0.96
C HIS A 132 -9.02 -6.77 -0.03
N GLU A 133 -9.67 -6.61 -1.19
CA GLU A 133 -9.60 -7.60 -2.25
C GLU A 133 -8.18 -7.77 -2.80
N GLU A 134 -7.40 -6.71 -2.96
CA GLU A 134 -6.04 -6.79 -3.53
C GLU A 134 -4.98 -7.07 -2.46
N ARG A 135 -4.98 -6.27 -1.38
CA ARG A 135 -3.92 -6.19 -0.38
C ARG A 135 -4.24 -6.84 0.96
N GLY A 136 -5.48 -7.30 1.17
CA GLY A 136 -5.91 -7.93 2.41
C GLY A 136 -6.05 -6.93 3.55
N ASP A 137 -5.04 -6.77 4.41
CA ASP A 137 -5.13 -5.89 5.58
C ASP A 137 -4.01 -4.84 5.64
N TRP A 138 -4.26 -3.75 6.35
CA TRP A 138 -3.31 -2.65 6.49
C TRP A 138 -2.02 -3.07 7.20
N GLY A 139 -0.89 -2.66 6.65
CA GLY A 139 0.43 -3.06 7.16
C GLY A 139 0.76 -4.54 6.95
N GLY A 140 -0.09 -5.26 6.20
CA GLY A 140 0.17 -6.61 5.70
C GLY A 140 0.84 -6.59 4.32
N ILE A 141 1.67 -7.60 4.07
CA ILE A 141 2.12 -7.97 2.72
C ILE A 141 1.37 -9.26 2.34
N PRO A 142 0.61 -9.28 1.23
CA PRO A 142 -0.04 -10.50 0.81
C PRO A 142 0.99 -11.54 0.38
N ALA A 143 0.79 -12.75 0.90
CA ALA A 143 1.59 -13.93 0.62
C ALA A 143 0.68 -15.01 0.01
N TYR A 144 1.18 -15.63 -1.05
CA TYR A 144 0.49 -16.71 -1.76
C TYR A 144 1.29 -18.00 -1.68
N ALA A 145 0.60 -19.13 -1.50
CA ALA A 145 1.22 -20.45 -1.50
C ALA A 145 0.33 -21.48 -2.20
N LYS A 146 0.92 -22.42 -2.95
CA LYS A 146 0.21 -23.64 -3.38
C LYS A 146 0.31 -24.69 -2.27
N VAL A 147 -0.83 -25.30 -1.91
CA VAL A 147 -0.91 -26.39 -0.92
C VAL A 147 -1.59 -27.61 -1.53
N SER A 148 -1.17 -28.81 -1.11
CA SER A 148 -1.81 -30.06 -1.51
C SER A 148 -3.21 -30.19 -0.89
N ALA A 149 -4.04 -31.10 -1.44
CA ALA A 149 -5.35 -31.39 -0.87
C ALA A 149 -5.28 -31.85 0.60
N VAL A 150 -4.25 -32.63 0.96
CA VAL A 150 -4.01 -33.10 2.34
C VAL A 150 -3.74 -31.91 3.27
N ASN A 151 -2.91 -30.97 2.83
CA ASN A 151 -2.58 -29.78 3.62
C ASN A 151 -3.74 -28.79 3.71
N LEU A 152 -4.57 -28.72 2.67
CA LEU A 152 -5.79 -27.93 2.69
C LEU A 152 -6.76 -28.42 3.77
N GLU A 153 -6.88 -29.74 3.95
CA GLU A 153 -7.71 -30.30 5.02
C GLU A 153 -7.17 -29.95 6.41
N LYS A 154 -5.85 -30.00 6.61
CA LYS A 154 -5.23 -29.54 7.86
C LYS A 154 -5.53 -28.06 8.14
N LEU A 155 -5.44 -27.21 7.12
CA LEU A 155 -5.78 -25.79 7.23
C LEU A 155 -7.25 -25.59 7.63
N ARG A 156 -8.16 -26.39 7.05
CA ARG A 156 -9.58 -26.40 7.40
C ARG A 156 -9.81 -26.80 8.86
N GLN A 157 -9.10 -27.81 9.37
CA GLN A 157 -9.17 -28.22 10.78
C GLN A 157 -8.69 -27.12 11.74
N LEU A 158 -7.74 -26.29 11.31
CA LEU A 158 -7.28 -25.10 12.06
C LEU A 158 -8.20 -23.87 11.86
N GLY A 159 -9.33 -24.03 11.19
CA GLY A 159 -10.27 -22.96 10.89
C GLY A 159 -9.66 -21.84 10.04
N PHE A 160 -8.62 -22.16 9.26
CA PHE A 160 -7.87 -21.21 8.43
C PHE A 160 -7.21 -20.06 9.20
N LYS A 161 -6.88 -20.26 10.48
CA LYS A 161 -6.24 -19.23 11.32
C LYS A 161 -4.75 -19.45 11.57
N ALA A 162 -4.21 -20.59 11.13
CA ALA A 162 -2.81 -20.94 11.30
C ALA A 162 -2.34 -21.90 10.21
N LEU A 163 -1.05 -21.82 9.88
CA LEU A 163 -0.31 -22.78 9.07
C LEU A 163 0.04 -24.00 9.95
N PRO A 164 -0.24 -25.24 9.50
CA PRO A 164 0.20 -26.45 10.17
C PRO A 164 1.74 -26.50 10.31
N PRO A 165 2.29 -27.02 11.42
CA PRO A 165 3.75 -27.09 11.62
C PRO A 165 4.44 -28.06 10.65
N ASP A 166 3.69 -29.01 10.08
CA ASP A 166 4.14 -30.01 9.11
C ASP A 166 3.60 -29.72 7.70
N LEU A 167 3.34 -28.44 7.40
CA LEU A 167 2.76 -28.02 6.12
C LEU A 167 3.68 -28.37 4.93
N ALA A 168 4.97 -28.15 5.07
CA ALA A 168 6.00 -28.55 4.11
C ALA A 168 7.39 -28.45 4.75
N ASP A 169 8.37 -29.18 4.24
CA ASP A 169 9.78 -29.00 4.62
C ASP A 169 10.25 -27.57 4.31
N THR A 170 9.78 -27.03 3.18
CA THR A 170 9.95 -25.62 2.80
C THR A 170 8.70 -25.13 2.08
N LEU A 171 8.04 -24.14 2.68
CA LEU A 171 6.92 -23.43 2.09
C LEU A 171 7.43 -22.31 1.20
N VAL A 172 7.09 -22.35 -0.10
CA VAL A 172 7.38 -21.26 -1.02
C VAL A 172 6.24 -20.25 -0.95
N LEU A 173 6.55 -19.01 -0.59
CA LEU A 173 5.62 -17.89 -0.52
C LEU A 173 5.93 -16.88 -1.62
N VAL A 174 4.94 -16.56 -2.44
CA VAL A 174 5.00 -15.44 -3.38
C VAL A 174 4.47 -14.20 -2.67
N LEU A 175 5.32 -13.20 -2.45
CA LEU A 175 4.97 -11.93 -1.84
C LEU A 175 4.62 -10.94 -2.94
N SER A 176 3.33 -10.62 -3.08
CA SER A 176 2.85 -9.74 -4.15
C SER A 176 1.56 -9.04 -3.75
N GLU A 177 1.35 -7.81 -4.21
CA GLU A 177 0.07 -7.12 -4.02
C GLU A 177 -1.05 -7.68 -4.89
N ARG A 178 -0.70 -8.39 -5.97
CA ARG A 178 -1.66 -8.97 -6.90
C ARG A 178 -1.55 -10.48 -6.90
N ARG A 179 -2.63 -11.15 -7.29
CA ARG A 179 -2.62 -12.59 -7.50
C ARG A 179 -1.51 -12.95 -8.50
N PRO A 180 -0.57 -13.85 -8.14
CA PRO A 180 0.46 -14.29 -9.05
C PRO A 180 -0.13 -14.96 -10.29
N GLY A 181 0.39 -14.62 -11.47
CA GLY A 181 -0.01 -15.23 -12.74
C GLY A 181 0.40 -16.70 -12.83
N LYS A 182 -0.29 -17.47 -13.67
CA LYS A 182 -0.07 -18.90 -13.87
C LYS A 182 1.38 -19.25 -14.21
N VAL A 183 2.01 -18.49 -15.12
CA VAL A 183 3.41 -18.71 -15.54
C VAL A 183 4.39 -18.69 -14.36
N LEU A 184 4.25 -17.73 -13.44
CA LEU A 184 5.08 -17.66 -12.24
C LEU A 184 4.75 -18.80 -11.26
N LEU A 185 3.47 -19.12 -11.10
CA LEU A 185 3.04 -20.23 -10.25
C LEU A 185 3.47 -21.61 -10.79
N ASP A 186 3.70 -21.75 -12.09
CA ASP A 186 4.14 -23.00 -12.70
C ASP A 186 5.67 -23.11 -12.73
N SER A 187 6.41 -21.99 -12.69
CA SER A 187 7.87 -22.01 -12.54
C SER A 187 8.32 -22.32 -11.10
N LEU A 188 7.49 -22.00 -10.10
CA LEU A 188 7.81 -22.16 -8.68
C LEU A 188 7.36 -23.49 -8.07
N TYR A 189 6.31 -24.11 -8.63
CA TYR A 189 5.69 -25.30 -8.06
C TYR A 189 5.58 -26.42 -9.08
N GLN A 190 5.79 -27.65 -8.63
CA GLN A 190 5.61 -28.83 -9.49
C GLN A 190 4.15 -29.02 -9.90
N ALA A 191 3.94 -29.66 -11.06
CA ALA A 191 2.62 -29.98 -11.57
C ALA A 191 1.87 -30.95 -10.64
N GLY A 192 0.63 -30.63 -10.29
CA GLY A 192 -0.24 -31.45 -9.46
C GLY A 192 -1.46 -30.68 -8.94
N PRO A 193 -2.51 -31.39 -8.46
CA PRO A 193 -3.68 -30.74 -7.88
C PRO A 193 -3.27 -30.00 -6.61
N CYS A 194 -3.30 -28.68 -6.67
CA CYS A 194 -2.95 -27.80 -5.57
C CYS A 194 -3.98 -26.67 -5.48
N ALA A 195 -4.34 -26.32 -4.25
CA ALA A 195 -5.11 -25.13 -3.98
C ALA A 195 -4.15 -23.95 -3.81
N LEU A 196 -4.51 -22.79 -4.34
CA LEU A 196 -3.79 -21.54 -4.05
C LEU A 196 -4.42 -20.92 -2.81
N ILE A 197 -3.60 -20.69 -1.78
CA ILE A 197 -4.00 -19.96 -0.59
C ILE A 197 -3.38 -18.57 -0.58
N ARG A 198 -4.05 -17.64 0.10
CA ARG A 198 -3.61 -16.26 0.34
C ARG A 198 -3.77 -15.90 1.81
N PHE A 199 -2.82 -15.15 2.34
CA PHE A 199 -2.93 -14.51 3.66
C PHE A 199 -2.01 -13.29 3.71
N CYS A 200 -2.15 -12.45 4.73
CA CYS A 200 -1.28 -11.31 4.95
C CYS A 200 -0.25 -11.59 6.05
N LEU A 201 0.99 -11.18 5.81
CA LEU A 201 2.07 -11.20 6.80
C LEU A 201 2.41 -9.79 7.25
N ASP A 202 2.80 -9.62 8.50
CA ASP A 202 3.31 -8.35 9.01
C ASP A 202 4.48 -7.81 8.15
N THR A 203 4.38 -6.54 7.73
CA THR A 203 5.39 -5.91 6.88
C THR A 203 6.77 -5.90 7.52
N LYS A 204 6.88 -5.62 8.84
CA LYS A 204 8.20 -5.58 9.52
C LYS A 204 8.82 -6.96 9.58
N PHE A 205 8.01 -8.00 9.80
CA PHE A 205 8.47 -9.38 9.71
C PHE A 205 9.04 -9.68 8.31
N VAL A 206 8.27 -9.44 7.26
CA VAL A 206 8.68 -9.73 5.87
C VAL A 206 9.94 -8.96 5.46
N LEU A 207 10.08 -7.70 5.91
CA LEU A 207 11.28 -6.89 5.62
C LEU A 207 12.56 -7.48 6.24
N ARG A 208 12.45 -8.24 7.34
CA ARG A 208 13.59 -8.94 7.98
C ARG A 208 13.90 -10.29 7.33
N CYS A 209 12.98 -10.84 6.53
CA CYS A 209 13.20 -12.12 5.86
C CYS A 209 14.09 -11.96 4.62
N THR A 210 14.95 -12.95 4.40
CA THR A 210 15.67 -13.11 3.12
C THR A 210 14.70 -13.46 2.01
N ARG A 211 14.77 -12.72 0.91
CA ARG A 211 13.86 -12.84 -0.24
C ARG A 211 14.67 -12.91 -1.52
N GLU A 212 14.20 -13.71 -2.46
CA GLU A 212 14.74 -13.75 -3.83
C GLU A 212 13.75 -13.04 -4.77
N GLN A 213 14.27 -12.37 -5.80
CA GLN A 213 13.43 -11.75 -6.82
C GLN A 213 13.28 -12.71 -8.00
N VAL A 214 12.04 -13.03 -8.38
CA VAL A 214 11.71 -13.87 -9.53
C VAL A 214 10.70 -13.12 -10.39
N GLY A 215 11.17 -12.56 -11.51
CA GLY A 215 10.39 -11.59 -12.30
C GLY A 215 10.04 -10.37 -11.46
N ASP A 216 8.76 -10.02 -11.43
CA ASP A 216 8.24 -8.88 -10.65
C ASP A 216 7.79 -9.27 -9.22
N ALA A 217 8.05 -10.50 -8.78
CA ALA A 217 7.63 -11.00 -7.47
C ALA A 217 8.82 -11.23 -6.53
N ASN A 218 8.60 -10.98 -5.24
CA ASN A 218 9.52 -11.37 -4.17
C ASN A 218 9.10 -12.74 -3.64
N ILE A 219 10.04 -13.68 -3.57
CA ILE A 219 9.79 -15.04 -3.09
C ILE A 219 10.47 -15.22 -1.74
N LEU A 220 9.72 -15.75 -0.78
CA LEU A 220 10.21 -16.17 0.52
C LEU A 220 10.12 -17.70 0.60
N ARG A 221 11.27 -18.36 0.76
CA ARG A 221 11.34 -19.80 1.02
C ARG A 221 11.41 -20.01 2.52
N ALA A 222 10.28 -20.36 3.12
CA ALA A 222 10.14 -20.54 4.55
C ALA A 222 10.37 -22.01 4.94
N PRO A 223 11.52 -22.35 5.57
CA PRO A 223 11.71 -23.71 6.10
C PRO A 223 10.68 -24.00 7.20
N ALA A 224 10.42 -25.28 7.49
CA ALA A 224 9.47 -25.68 8.53
C ALA A 224 9.71 -24.98 9.89
N ALA A 225 10.97 -24.73 10.25
CA ALA A 225 11.36 -24.01 11.47
C ALA A 225 10.84 -22.55 11.53
N LEU A 226 10.53 -21.93 10.39
CA LEU A 226 9.99 -20.57 10.31
C LEU A 226 8.45 -20.52 10.43
N LEU A 227 7.75 -21.66 10.31
CA LEU A 227 6.28 -21.70 10.35
C LEU A 227 5.68 -21.16 11.66
N PRO A 228 6.24 -21.41 12.87
CA PRO A 228 5.76 -20.77 14.08
C PRO A 228 5.86 -19.24 14.04
N GLU A 229 6.96 -18.71 13.50
CA GLU A 229 7.14 -17.25 13.38
C GLU A 229 6.21 -16.66 12.32
N LEU A 230 5.95 -17.37 11.22
CA LEU A 230 4.94 -16.98 10.24
C LEU A 230 3.55 -16.87 10.89
N ASN A 231 3.16 -17.86 11.69
CA ASN A 231 1.88 -17.85 12.41
C ASN A 231 1.74 -16.66 13.37
N LEU A 232 2.82 -16.31 14.09
CA LEU A 232 2.83 -15.13 14.96
C LEU A 232 2.69 -13.80 14.19
N ASN A 233 2.99 -13.80 12.90
CA ASN A 233 2.96 -12.62 12.04
C ASN A 233 1.82 -12.65 11.01
N LEU A 234 0.85 -13.58 11.14
CA LEU A 234 -0.36 -13.57 10.35
C LEU A 234 -1.22 -12.34 10.72
N ARG A 235 -1.57 -11.57 9.70
CA ARG A 235 -2.44 -10.38 9.78
C ARG A 235 -3.86 -10.66 9.32
N SER A 236 -4.07 -11.72 8.54
CA SER A 236 -5.39 -12.14 8.07
C SER A 236 -5.60 -13.64 8.23
N ALA A 237 -6.85 -14.07 8.14
CA ALA A 237 -7.17 -15.47 7.94
C ALA A 237 -6.62 -15.96 6.59
N ILE A 238 -6.41 -17.27 6.49
CA ILE A 238 -5.96 -17.93 5.28
C ILE A 238 -7.14 -18.15 4.36
N GLU A 239 -7.11 -17.50 3.20
CA GLU A 239 -8.16 -17.58 2.19
C GLU A 239 -7.76 -18.61 1.14
N VAL A 240 -8.73 -19.42 0.72
CA VAL A 240 -8.56 -20.35 -0.40
C VAL A 240 -9.06 -19.65 -1.65
N LEU A 241 -8.15 -19.39 -2.59
CA LEU A 241 -8.50 -18.78 -3.87
C LEU A 241 -9.00 -19.89 -4.79
N GLN A 242 -10.31 -19.90 -5.07
CA GLN A 242 -10.86 -20.85 -6.04
C GLN A 242 -10.22 -20.66 -7.41
N GLY A 243 -10.02 -21.78 -8.11
CA GLY A 243 -9.49 -21.81 -9.46
C GLY A 243 -10.51 -21.25 -10.43
N SER A 244 -10.31 -20.01 -10.87
CA SER A 244 -10.70 -19.66 -12.22
C SER A 244 -9.55 -20.14 -13.10
N GLU A 245 -9.77 -21.24 -13.83
CA GLU A 245 -9.06 -21.44 -15.07
C GLU A 245 -9.29 -20.20 -15.95
N VAL A 246 -8.23 -19.43 -16.21
CA VAL A 246 -7.83 -18.95 -17.55
C VAL A 246 -6.31 -18.83 -17.55
#